data_AF-E9AVF6-F1
#
_entry.id   AF-E9AVF6-F1
#
_cell.length_a   1.000
_cell.length_b   1.000
_cell.length_c   1.000
_cell.angle_alpha   90.00
_cell.angle_beta   90.00
_cell.angle_gamma   90.00
#
_symmetry.space_group_name_H-M   'P 1'
#
loop_
_entity.id
_entity.type
_entity.pdbx_description
1 polymer ?
#
loop_
_entity_poly.entity_id
_entity_poly.type
_entity_poly.pdbx_seq_one_letter_code
_entity_poly.pdbx_strand_id
1 'polypeptide(L)'
;MERVRIRYVLTGACPSTYSGRVVHGSVPLMQPNGCETTIEMVKAQFRSNWPDDMKELAGRISNSGIRVLKAGRVLNDGDSLTGHLTLSERKACLVSSDTNVGDANDETQKPSVLIHMVIQGNRASPAENSKEKSKVSTTAEGGNGEGHEVKKDSCCCVM
;
A
#
# COMPACT_ATOMS: atom_id res chain seq x y z
N MET A 1 16.09 11.99 -18.24
CA MET A 1 14.79 11.98 -17.52
C MET A 1 15.01 12.29 -16.05
N GLU A 2 14.28 13.25 -15.50
CA GLU A 2 14.38 13.60 -14.08
C GLU A 2 13.93 12.44 -13.18
N ARG A 3 14.75 12.12 -12.17
CA ARG A 3 14.44 11.08 -11.18
C ARG A 3 14.49 11.70 -9.79
N VAL A 4 13.71 11.17 -8.87
CA VAL A 4 13.72 11.57 -7.45
C VAL A 4 14.27 10.43 -6.60
N ARG A 5 15.16 10.76 -5.66
CA ARG A 5 15.63 9.83 -4.62
C ARG A 5 14.54 9.59 -3.60
N ILE A 6 14.26 8.33 -3.33
CA ILE A 6 13.26 7.88 -2.37
C ILE A 6 13.91 6.92 -1.38
N ARG A 7 13.58 7.10 -0.10
CA ARG A 7 13.84 6.16 0.98
C ARG A 7 12.53 5.47 1.34
N TYR A 8 12.46 4.18 1.07
CA TYR A 8 11.32 3.33 1.40
C TYR A 8 11.51 2.73 2.78
N VAL A 9 10.65 3.08 3.73
CA VAL A 9 10.62 2.44 5.05
C VAL A 9 9.64 1.27 4.98
N LEU A 10 10.13 0.07 5.28
CA LEU A 10 9.31 -1.13 5.29
C LEU A 10 8.51 -1.23 6.59
N THR A 11 7.19 -1.35 6.52
CA THR A 11 6.32 -1.48 7.69
C THR A 11 5.15 -2.42 7.42
N GLY A 12 4.34 -2.70 8.46
CA GLY A 12 3.16 -3.55 8.35
C GLY A 12 3.47 -5.03 8.52
N ALA A 13 2.82 -5.88 7.73
CA ALA A 13 2.92 -7.34 7.77
C ALA A 13 4.21 -7.86 7.10
N CYS A 14 5.35 -7.29 7.46
CA CYS A 14 6.67 -7.79 7.10
C CYS A 14 7.29 -8.56 8.28
N PRO A 15 8.20 -9.51 8.04
CA PRO A 15 8.93 -10.16 9.11
C PRO A 15 9.67 -9.12 9.97
N SER A 16 9.73 -9.33 11.29
CA SER A 16 10.30 -8.39 12.26
C SER A 16 11.74 -7.98 11.92
N THR A 17 12.53 -8.88 11.35
CA THR A 17 13.91 -8.63 10.90
C THR A 17 14.04 -7.51 9.85
N TYR A 18 12.97 -7.26 9.08
CA TYR A 18 12.93 -6.25 8.02
C TYR A 18 12.06 -5.03 8.36
N SER A 19 11.23 -5.12 9.40
CA SER A 19 10.40 -3.99 9.84
C SER A 19 11.26 -2.80 10.24
N GLY A 20 10.94 -1.62 9.72
CA GLY A 20 11.69 -0.38 9.93
C GLY A 20 12.95 -0.25 9.07
N ARG A 21 13.34 -1.29 8.29
CA ARG A 21 14.48 -1.15 7.37
C ARG A 21 14.16 -0.16 6.26
N VAL A 22 15.21 0.49 5.79
CA VAL A 22 15.16 1.47 4.71
C VAL A 22 15.74 0.85 3.44
N VAL A 23 14.98 0.92 2.34
CA VAL A 23 15.44 0.59 1.00
C VAL A 23 15.57 1.89 0.22
N HIS A 24 16.72 2.12 -0.40
CA HIS A 24 16.96 3.30 -1.21
C HIS A 24 16.61 3.02 -2.67
N GLY A 25 16.06 4.00 -3.36
CA GLY A 25 15.79 3.89 -4.79
C GLY A 25 15.62 5.24 -5.46
N SER A 26 15.62 5.23 -6.79
CA SER A 26 15.39 6.43 -7.61
C SER A 26 14.29 6.17 -8.62
N VAL A 27 13.25 7.00 -8.59
CA VAL A 27 12.05 6.85 -9.42
C VAL A 27 11.98 7.98 -10.44
N PRO A 28 11.76 7.70 -11.73
CA PRO A 28 11.53 8.75 -12.71
C PRO A 28 10.25 9.53 -12.39
N LEU A 29 10.26 10.85 -12.55
CA LEU A 29 9.04 11.65 -12.36
C LEU A 29 8.09 11.58 -13.57
N MET A 30 8.67 11.35 -14.75
CA MET A 30 7.97 11.19 -16.02
C MET A 30 8.39 9.88 -16.68
N GLN A 31 7.40 9.16 -17.22
CA GLN A 31 7.59 7.95 -18.00
C GLN A 31 8.09 8.27 -19.42
N PRO A 32 8.68 7.31 -20.14
CA PRO A 32 9.15 7.52 -21.51
C PRO A 32 8.04 7.94 -22.50
N ASN A 33 6.79 7.60 -22.20
CA ASN A 33 5.62 7.99 -22.98
C ASN A 33 5.12 9.42 -22.67
N GLY A 34 5.80 10.15 -21.78
CA GLY A 34 5.42 11.50 -21.37
C GLY A 34 4.37 11.59 -20.26
N CYS A 35 3.85 10.46 -19.77
CA CYS A 35 2.92 10.45 -18.63
C CYS A 35 3.66 10.63 -17.30
N GLU A 36 2.99 11.22 -16.30
CA GLU A 36 3.51 11.26 -14.94
C GLU A 36 3.59 9.85 -14.33
N THR A 37 4.62 9.61 -13.53
CA THR A 37 4.75 8.36 -12.79
C THR A 37 3.69 8.27 -11.71
N THR A 38 2.90 7.20 -11.72
CA THR A 38 1.85 6.94 -10.72
C THR A 38 2.39 6.18 -9.51
N ILE A 39 1.64 6.17 -8.41
CA ILE A 39 1.97 5.36 -7.23
C ILE A 39 1.97 3.86 -7.53
N GLU A 40 1.11 3.39 -8.43
CA GLU A 40 1.15 2.01 -8.92
C GLU A 40 2.51 1.65 -9.53
N MET A 41 3.04 2.53 -10.39
CA MET A 41 4.35 2.36 -11.01
C MET A 41 5.48 2.40 -9.98
N VAL A 42 5.38 3.26 -8.95
CA VAL A 42 6.32 3.28 -7.82
C VAL A 42 6.35 1.92 -7.11
N LYS A 43 5.18 1.31 -6.85
CA LYS A 43 5.10 -0.03 -6.23
C LYS A 43 5.72 -1.11 -7.13
N ALA A 44 5.45 -1.07 -8.43
CA ALA A 44 6.02 -2.01 -9.39
C ALA A 44 7.55 -1.91 -9.44
N GLN A 45 8.09 -0.70 -9.47
CA GLN A 45 9.53 -0.46 -9.47
C GLN A 45 10.17 -0.90 -8.15
N PHE A 46 9.54 -0.59 -7.01
CA PHE A 46 9.98 -1.05 -5.69
C PHE A 46 10.08 -2.58 -5.62
N ARG A 47 9.08 -3.30 -6.14
CA ARG A 47 9.10 -4.78 -6.18
C ARG A 47 10.18 -5.35 -7.10
N SER A 48 10.61 -4.60 -8.11
CA SER A 48 11.58 -5.07 -9.10
C SER A 48 13.03 -4.83 -8.66
N ASN A 49 13.25 -3.90 -7.72
CA ASN A 49 14.58 -3.42 -7.33
C ASN A 49 14.86 -3.70 -5.85
N TRP A 50 15.00 -4.97 -5.50
CA TRP A 50 15.38 -5.37 -4.15
C TRP A 50 16.91 -5.46 -4.00
N PRO A 51 17.45 -4.98 -2.87
CA PRO A 51 18.81 -5.31 -2.45
C PRO A 51 19.02 -6.82 -2.33
N ASP A 52 20.24 -7.29 -2.59
CA ASP A 52 20.57 -8.71 -2.57
C ASP A 52 20.29 -9.38 -1.22
N ASP A 53 20.51 -8.67 -0.11
CA ASP A 53 20.26 -9.14 1.26
C ASP A 53 18.77 -9.22 1.62
N MET A 54 17.88 -8.72 0.76
CA MET A 54 16.42 -8.69 0.95
C MET A 54 15.65 -9.55 -0.06
N LYS A 55 16.33 -10.36 -0.87
CA LYS A 55 15.68 -11.26 -1.84
C LYS A 55 14.69 -12.24 -1.20
N GLU A 56 14.99 -12.74 0.00
CA GLU A 56 14.06 -13.61 0.73
C GLU A 56 12.75 -12.89 1.07
N LEU A 57 12.85 -11.65 1.55
CA LEU A 57 11.67 -10.83 1.82
C LEU A 57 10.86 -10.62 0.54
N ALA A 58 11.52 -10.27 -0.56
CA ALA A 58 10.89 -10.05 -1.86
C ALA A 58 10.02 -11.24 -2.29
N GLY A 59 10.51 -12.47 -2.10
CA GLY A 59 9.75 -13.69 -2.37
C GLY A 59 8.49 -13.81 -1.50
N ARG A 60 8.61 -13.54 -0.19
CA ARG A 60 7.50 -13.64 0.77
C ARG A 60 6.38 -12.63 0.51
N ILE A 61 6.71 -11.43 0.05
CA ILE A 61 5.73 -10.34 -0.13
C ILE A 61 5.31 -10.11 -1.59
N SER A 62 5.74 -10.99 -2.50
CA SER A 62 5.48 -10.89 -3.94
C SER A 62 3.99 -10.67 -4.27
N ASN A 63 3.11 -11.40 -3.58
CA ASN A 63 1.65 -11.33 -3.75
C ASN A 63 0.93 -10.46 -2.70
N SER A 64 1.67 -9.87 -1.77
CA SER A 64 1.09 -9.08 -0.69
C SER A 64 0.65 -7.71 -1.17
N GLY A 65 -0.50 -7.22 -0.69
CA GLY A 65 -0.93 -5.84 -0.94
C GLY A 65 0.09 -4.87 -0.36
N ILE A 66 0.35 -3.75 -1.05
CA ILE A 66 1.22 -2.68 -0.56
C ILE A 66 0.44 -1.37 -0.60
N ARG A 67 0.37 -0.69 0.54
CA ARG A 67 -0.11 0.70 0.63
C ARG A 67 1.08 1.63 0.77
N VAL A 68 1.01 2.76 0.06
CA VAL A 68 2.06 3.77 0.06
C VAL A 68 1.63 4.91 0.96
N LEU A 69 2.46 5.26 1.94
CA LEU A 69 2.20 6.36 2.86
C LEU A 69 3.30 7.41 2.75
N LYS A 70 2.89 8.69 2.70
CA LYS A 70 3.80 9.84 2.75
C LYS A 70 3.23 10.90 3.69
N ALA A 71 4.06 11.40 4.61
CA ALA A 71 3.66 12.43 5.58
C ALA A 71 2.33 12.11 6.31
N GLY A 72 2.15 10.85 6.71
CA GLY A 72 0.95 10.38 7.41
C GLY A 72 -0.30 10.16 6.54
N ARG A 73 -0.23 10.38 5.22
CA ARG A 73 -1.34 10.16 4.29
C ARG A 73 -1.12 8.92 3.44
N VAL A 74 -2.19 8.15 3.23
CA VAL A 74 -2.21 7.04 2.27
C VAL A 74 -2.40 7.61 0.87
N LEU A 75 -1.55 7.18 -0.06
CA LEU A 75 -1.61 7.58 -1.47
C LEU A 75 -2.34 6.51 -2.28
N ASN A 76 -3.15 6.91 -3.26
CA ASN A 76 -3.87 5.99 -4.12
C ASN A 76 -3.05 5.64 -5.36
N ASP A 77 -3.35 4.48 -5.95
CA ASP A 77 -2.58 3.91 -7.07
C ASP A 77 -2.53 4.81 -8.31
N GLY A 78 -3.63 5.50 -8.60
CA GLY A 78 -3.73 6.45 -9.72
C GLY A 78 -3.18 7.84 -9.44
N ASP A 79 -2.76 8.14 -8.20
CA ASP A 79 -2.18 9.44 -7.90
C ASP A 79 -0.81 9.57 -8.59
N SER A 80 -0.47 10.79 -9.03
CA SER A 80 0.86 11.05 -9.54
C SER A 80 1.86 11.28 -8.41
N LEU A 81 3.05 10.69 -8.53
CA LEU A 81 4.12 10.86 -7.56
C LEU A 81 4.48 12.35 -7.41
N THR A 82 4.59 13.04 -8.54
CA THR A 82 4.91 14.47 -8.63
C THR A 82 3.95 15.31 -7.78
N GLY A 83 2.64 15.06 -7.85
CA GLY A 83 1.62 15.78 -7.08
C GLY A 83 1.80 15.68 -5.56
N HIS A 84 2.46 14.63 -5.07
CA HIS A 84 2.71 14.41 -3.64
C HIS A 84 4.07 14.91 -3.15
N LEU A 85 4.90 15.45 -4.04
CA LEU A 85 6.18 16.06 -3.70
C LEU A 85 6.02 17.56 -3.45
N THR A 86 6.54 18.01 -2.31
CA THR A 86 6.70 19.44 -2.03
C THR A 86 7.75 20.05 -2.95
N LEU A 87 7.70 21.38 -3.13
CA LEU A 87 8.70 22.11 -3.94
C LEU A 87 10.13 21.86 -3.43
N SER A 88 10.32 21.84 -2.11
CA SER A 88 11.62 21.56 -1.48
C SER A 88 12.10 20.15 -1.76
N GLU A 89 11.22 19.15 -1.69
CA GLU A 89 11.55 17.76 -2.01
C GLU A 89 11.97 17.60 -3.47
N ARG A 90 11.22 18.22 -4.40
CA ARG A 90 11.60 18.20 -5.83
C ARG A 90 13.00 18.81 -5.99
N LYS A 91 13.25 20.01 -5.46
CA LYS A 91 14.55 20.66 -5.65
C LYS A 91 15.72 19.88 -5.01
N ALA A 92 15.54 19.35 -3.79
CA ALA A 92 16.62 18.73 -3.04
C ALA A 92 16.86 17.26 -3.40
N CYS A 93 15.82 16.53 -3.77
CA CYS A 93 15.88 15.07 -3.97
C CYS A 93 15.99 14.66 -5.44
N LEU A 94 15.95 15.62 -6.37
CA LEU A 94 16.18 15.37 -7.80
C LEU A 94 17.61 14.86 -8.04
N VAL A 95 17.71 13.87 -8.94
CA VAL A 95 18.97 13.32 -9.43
C VAL A 95 18.91 13.15 -10.94
N SER A 96 20.08 13.33 -11.57
CA SER A 96 20.26 13.10 -13.01
C SER A 96 20.15 11.62 -13.34
N SER A 97 19.80 11.31 -14.60
CA SER A 97 19.66 9.92 -15.07
C SER A 97 20.94 9.10 -14.94
N ASP A 98 22.10 9.75 -14.97
CA ASP A 98 23.43 9.12 -14.94
C ASP A 98 23.93 8.80 -13.52
N THR A 99 23.18 9.18 -12.49
CA THR A 99 23.56 8.89 -11.10
C THR A 99 23.22 7.44 -10.76
N ASN A 100 24.24 6.59 -10.77
CA ASN A 100 24.13 5.25 -10.18
C ASN A 100 23.91 5.38 -8.67
N VAL A 101 23.01 4.56 -8.13
CA VAL A 101 22.79 4.44 -6.69
C VAL A 101 24.13 3.98 -6.09
N GLY A 102 24.77 4.86 -5.32
CA GLY A 102 26.07 4.60 -4.71
C GLY A 102 25.98 3.59 -3.57
N ASP A 103 27.10 3.36 -2.90
CA ASP A 103 27.14 2.55 -1.68
C ASP A 103 26.11 3.06 -0.64
N ALA A 104 25.51 2.15 0.13
CA ALA A 104 24.40 2.44 1.05
C ALA A 104 24.75 3.54 2.08
N ASN A 105 26.03 3.68 2.41
CA ASN A 105 26.52 4.69 3.34
C ASN A 105 26.53 6.12 2.75
N ASP A 106 26.68 6.26 1.44
CA ASP A 106 26.64 7.56 0.74
C ASP A 106 25.18 7.99 0.50
N GLU A 107 24.30 7.04 0.18
CA GLU A 107 22.88 7.29 -0.08
C GLU A 107 22.07 7.69 1.16
N THR A 108 22.51 7.35 2.37
CA THR A 108 21.85 7.74 3.62
C THR A 108 22.03 9.22 3.97
N GLN A 109 23.15 9.82 3.56
CA GLN A 109 23.45 11.24 3.80
C GLN A 109 22.79 12.16 2.76
N LYS A 110 22.42 11.61 1.60
CA LYS A 110 21.78 12.36 0.52
C LYS A 110 20.32 12.68 0.82
N PRO A 111 19.84 13.90 0.48
CA PRO A 111 18.43 14.25 0.63
C PRO A 111 17.56 13.32 -0.23
N SER A 112 16.53 12.76 0.40
CA SER A 112 15.59 11.83 -0.25
C SER A 112 14.18 12.06 0.29
N VAL A 113 13.20 11.70 -0.52
CA VAL A 113 11.79 11.67 -0.13
C VAL A 113 11.55 10.42 0.71
N LEU A 114 10.97 10.59 1.90
CA LEU A 114 10.62 9.46 2.76
C LEU A 114 9.23 8.93 2.39
N ILE A 115 9.13 7.63 2.11
CA ILE A 115 7.89 6.94 1.82
C ILE A 115 7.83 5.67 2.65
N HIS A 116 6.69 5.41 3.28
CA HIS A 116 6.43 4.15 3.96
C HIS A 116 5.76 3.17 3.00
N MET A 117 6.35 1.99 2.85
CA MET A 117 5.79 0.85 2.14
C MET A 117 5.13 -0.08 3.17
N VAL A 118 3.82 0.09 3.35
CA VAL A 118 3.04 -0.69 4.31
C VAL A 118 2.59 -1.98 3.64
N ILE A 119 3.23 -3.09 3.99
CA ILE A 119 2.91 -4.42 3.49
C ILE A 119 1.66 -4.92 4.22
N GLN A 120 0.67 -5.36 3.47
CA GLN A 120 -0.56 -5.94 3.98
C GLN A 120 -0.43 -7.46 3.99
N GLY A 121 -0.77 -8.10 5.11
CA GLY A 121 -0.69 -9.56 5.20
C GLY A 121 -1.56 -10.20 4.13
N ASN A 122 -1.19 -11.40 3.67
CA ASN A 122 -2.01 -12.19 2.75
C ASN A 122 -3.27 -12.67 3.47
N ARG A 123 -4.23 -11.78 3.67
CA ARG A 123 -5.63 -12.18 3.89
C ARG A 123 -6.19 -12.44 2.50
N ALA A 124 -6.80 -13.61 2.33
CA ALA A 124 -7.61 -13.89 1.15
C ALA A 124 -8.52 -12.68 0.88
N SER A 125 -8.56 -12.22 -0.36
CA SER A 125 -9.43 -11.12 -0.80
C SER A 125 -10.84 -11.37 -0.28
N PRO A 126 -11.55 -10.35 0.26
CA PRO A 126 -12.95 -10.52 0.57
C PRO A 126 -13.68 -10.78 -0.75
N ALA A 127 -14.23 -11.99 -0.89
CA ALA A 127 -15.06 -12.34 -2.03
C ALA A 127 -16.15 -11.29 -2.19
N GLU A 128 -16.21 -10.68 -3.37
CA GLU A 128 -17.32 -9.82 -3.79
C GLU A 128 -18.61 -10.66 -3.68
N ASN A 129 -19.47 -10.32 -2.72
CA ASN A 129 -20.78 -10.95 -2.58
C ASN A 129 -21.66 -10.51 -3.76
N SER A 130 -21.50 -11.18 -4.90
CA SER A 130 -22.50 -11.21 -5.96
C SER A 130 -23.73 -11.99 -5.47
N LYS A 131 -24.59 -11.34 -4.67
CA LYS A 131 -25.96 -11.82 -4.44
C LYS A 131 -26.89 -11.16 -5.45
N GLU A 132 -26.81 -11.65 -6.68
CA GLU A 132 -27.84 -11.41 -7.69
C GLU A 132 -29.12 -12.17 -7.28
N LYS A 133 -30.23 -11.44 -7.37
CA LYS A 133 -31.61 -11.87 -7.11
C LYS A 133 -31.95 -13.14 -7.90
N SER A 134 -32.58 -14.12 -7.24
CA SER A 134 -33.58 -14.96 -7.91
C SER A 134 -34.73 -15.27 -6.96
N LYS A 135 -35.87 -14.73 -7.39
CA LYS A 135 -37.22 -14.85 -6.86
C LYS A 135 -37.79 -16.19 -7.34
N VAL A 136 -38.11 -17.11 -6.44
CA VAL A 136 -39.09 -18.18 -6.69
C VAL A 136 -40.03 -18.24 -5.50
N SER A 137 -41.25 -17.81 -5.79
CA SER A 137 -42.46 -17.95 -5.02
C SER A 137 -42.99 -19.38 -5.09
N THR A 138 -43.33 -19.97 -3.95
CA THR A 138 -44.35 -21.02 -3.86
C THR A 138 -45.06 -20.93 -2.51
N THR A 139 -46.37 -20.68 -2.59
CA THR A 139 -47.37 -20.66 -1.54
C THR A 139 -47.88 -22.07 -1.27
N ALA A 140 -48.06 -22.45 0.01
CA ALA A 140 -49.04 -23.42 0.53
C ALA A 140 -49.00 -23.30 2.08
N GLU A 141 -49.87 -22.50 2.71
CA GLU A 141 -51.17 -22.88 3.31
C GLU A 141 -51.09 -23.81 4.55
N GLY A 142 -51.50 -23.27 5.71
CA GLY A 142 -51.92 -23.95 6.95
C GLY A 142 -50.80 -24.28 7.96
N GLY A 143 -50.84 -23.98 9.26
CA GLY A 143 -51.85 -23.35 10.12
C GLY A 143 -51.43 -23.44 11.61
N ASN A 144 -51.71 -22.35 12.34
CA ASN A 144 -52.03 -22.21 13.77
C ASN A 144 -51.08 -22.68 14.91
N GLY A 145 -50.79 -21.76 15.84
CA GLY A 145 -50.20 -22.03 17.16
C GLY A 145 -49.70 -20.78 17.88
N GLU A 146 -50.58 -20.13 18.65
CA GLU A 146 -50.33 -19.00 19.57
C GLU A 146 -49.21 -19.24 20.59
N GLY A 147 -48.54 -18.16 21.03
CA GLY A 147 -47.77 -18.14 22.28
C GLY A 147 -46.86 -16.92 22.45
N HIS A 148 -47.22 -16.05 23.40
CA HIS A 148 -46.44 -14.96 24.03
C HIS A 148 -44.92 -15.21 24.16
N GLU A 149 -44.02 -14.24 24.24
CA GLU A 149 -43.99 -13.14 25.21
C GLU A 149 -42.91 -12.12 24.81
N VAL A 150 -43.22 -10.85 24.98
CA VAL A 150 -42.31 -9.71 24.84
C VAL A 150 -41.44 -9.63 26.09
N LYS A 151 -40.10 -9.57 25.96
CA LYS A 151 -39.24 -8.96 26.99
C LYS A 151 -38.08 -8.20 26.35
N LYS A 152 -38.21 -6.87 26.47
CA LYS A 152 -37.14 -5.88 26.41
C LYS A 152 -36.27 -5.97 27.67
N ASP A 153 -35.24 -5.11 27.69
CA ASP A 153 -34.32 -4.76 28.77
C ASP A 153 -32.99 -5.53 28.74
N SER A 154 -31.82 -4.94 28.95
CA SER A 154 -31.43 -3.55 29.21
C SER A 154 -29.89 -3.51 29.12
N CYS A 155 -29.38 -2.34 28.76
CA CYS A 155 -27.99 -1.90 28.83
C CYS A 155 -27.34 -2.15 30.22
N CYS A 156 -26.03 -2.40 30.25
CA CYS A 156 -25.13 -1.90 31.30
C CYS A 156 -23.65 -2.02 30.88
N CYS A 157 -23.00 -0.86 30.69
CA CYS A 157 -21.56 -0.68 30.73
C CYS A 157 -21.04 -0.94 32.16
N VAL A 158 -19.84 -1.51 32.31
CA VAL A 158 -19.10 -1.47 33.58
C VAL A 158 -17.64 -1.09 33.30
N MET A 159 -17.32 0.10 33.82
CA MET A 159 -16.04 0.76 34.14
C MET A 159 -14.94 0.84 33.09
#